data_AF-A0A3R8M7F0-F1
#
_entry.id   AF-A0A3R8M7F0-F1
#
_cell.length_a   1.000
_cell.length_b   1.000
_cell.length_c   1.000
_cell.angle_alpha   90.00
_cell.angle_beta   90.00
_cell.angle_gamma   90.00
#
_symmetry.space_group_name_H-M   'P 1'
#
loop_
_entity.id
_entity.type
_entity.pdbx_description
1 polymer ?
#
loop_
_entity_poly.entity_id
_entity_poly.type
_entity_poly.pdbx_seq_one_letter_code
_entity_poly.pdbx_strand_id
1 'polypeptide(L)'
;MSAFPTPSAWCADLQVKLMAALDAAWALAEASDDPAVIAKARDKARLCGQLAAEARKVAALVPQPKPRQLPAMIHEAFDRLDAATAPLVAEAARQEARDAGKPPAAQALAMQAALKKLKRRERDRARGAQAPGAIPRA
;
A
#
# COMPACT_ATOMS: atom_id res chain seq x y z
N MET A 1 3.39 17.23 -40.10
CA MET A 1 2.54 16.31 -39.32
C MET A 1 3.21 16.12 -37.98
N SER A 2 2.68 16.70 -36.91
CA SER A 2 3.28 16.54 -35.57
C SER A 2 2.95 15.14 -35.07
N ALA A 3 3.96 14.29 -34.96
CA ALA A 3 3.81 12.98 -34.34
C ALA A 3 3.42 13.18 -32.87
N PHE A 4 2.33 12.55 -32.43
CA PHE A 4 1.99 12.52 -31.01
C PHE A 4 3.12 11.80 -30.24
N PRO A 5 3.55 12.32 -29.08
CA PRO A 5 4.61 11.68 -28.30
C PRO A 5 4.20 10.28 -27.91
N THR A 6 5.13 9.32 -28.01
CA THR A 6 4.88 7.97 -27.49
C THR A 6 4.63 8.06 -25.98
N PRO A 7 3.88 7.12 -25.39
CA PRO A 7 3.68 7.11 -23.95
C PRO A 7 4.99 7.05 -23.14
N SER A 8 6.02 6.40 -23.67
CA SER A 8 7.37 6.40 -23.09
C SER A 8 8.03 7.78 -23.11
N ALA A 9 7.93 8.52 -24.21
CA ALA A 9 8.44 9.88 -24.32
C ALA A 9 7.70 10.83 -23.37
N TRP A 10 6.37 10.69 -23.28
CA TRP A 10 5.56 11.45 -22.32
C TRP A 10 5.97 11.19 -20.86
N CYS A 11 6.22 9.93 -20.48
CA CYS A 11 6.68 9.60 -19.13
C CYS A 11 8.06 10.21 -18.84
N ALA A 12 8.98 10.16 -19.80
CA ALA A 12 10.32 10.75 -19.66
C ALA A 12 10.23 12.28 -19.48
N ASP A 13 9.44 12.97 -20.30
CA ASP A 13 9.21 14.41 -20.18
C ASP A 13 8.59 14.78 -18.84
N LEU A 14 7.63 13.98 -18.36
CA LEU A 14 7.03 14.18 -17.04
C LEU A 14 8.05 13.98 -15.93
N GLN A 15 8.89 12.95 -16.01
CA GLN A 15 9.93 12.69 -15.02
C GLN A 15 10.90 13.88 -14.91
N VAL A 16 11.34 14.44 -16.03
CA VAL A 16 12.20 15.64 -16.05
C VAL A 16 11.53 16.82 -15.35
N LYS A 17 10.25 17.07 -15.63
CA LYS A 17 9.48 18.15 -14.98
C LYS A 17 9.33 17.94 -13.47
N LEU A 18 9.09 16.70 -13.04
CA LEU A 18 8.97 16.36 -11.63
C LEU A 18 10.29 16.54 -10.89
N MET A 19 11.41 16.11 -11.49
CA MET A 19 12.75 16.34 -10.92
C MET A 19 13.04 17.83 -10.76
N ALA A 20 12.85 18.61 -11.83
CA ALA A 20 13.06 20.07 -11.77
C ALA A 20 12.17 20.75 -10.71
N ALA A 21 10.94 20.28 -10.51
CA ALA A 21 10.05 20.80 -9.48
C ALA A 21 10.52 20.44 -8.05
N LEU A 22 11.09 19.25 -7.87
CA LEU A 22 11.68 18.83 -6.60
C LEU A 22 12.94 19.62 -6.29
N ASP A 23 13.81 19.85 -7.27
CA ASP A 23 15.02 20.66 -7.13
C ASP A 23 14.66 22.12 -6.75
N ALA A 24 13.65 22.69 -7.40
CA ALA A 24 13.15 24.02 -7.06
C ALA A 24 12.53 24.08 -5.65
N ALA A 25 11.80 23.03 -5.23
CA ALA A 25 11.25 22.96 -3.88
C ALA A 25 12.35 22.82 -2.82
N TRP A 26 13.41 22.06 -3.12
CA TRP A 26 14.58 21.94 -2.26
C TRP A 26 15.30 23.28 -2.10
N ALA A 27 15.60 23.96 -3.21
CA ALA A 27 16.24 25.28 -3.19
C ALA A 27 15.43 26.32 -2.40
N LEU A 28 14.09 26.28 -2.52
CA LEU A 28 13.21 27.17 -1.76
C LEU A 28 13.26 26.90 -0.25
N ALA A 29 13.34 25.63 0.16
CA ALA A 29 13.44 25.27 1.57
C ALA A 29 14.82 25.60 2.14
N GLU A 30 15.88 25.49 1.35
CA GLU A 30 17.26 25.80 1.76
C GLU A 30 17.49 27.31 1.91
N ALA A 31 16.85 28.12 1.07
CA ALA A 31 16.99 29.58 1.09
C ALA A 31 16.12 30.29 2.15
N SER A 32 15.31 29.56 2.94
CA SER A 32 14.30 30.15 3.81
C SER A 32 14.24 29.50 5.19
N ASP A 33 14.34 30.31 6.25
CA ASP A 33 14.11 29.88 7.63
C ASP A 33 12.64 30.00 8.08
N ASP A 34 11.75 30.53 7.23
CA ASP A 34 10.33 30.59 7.53
C ASP A 34 9.68 29.20 7.49
N PRO A 35 9.12 28.70 8.61
CA PRO A 35 8.47 27.39 8.66
C PRO A 35 7.29 27.25 7.70
N ALA A 36 6.59 28.34 7.35
CA ALA A 36 5.49 28.29 6.39
C ALA A 36 5.98 28.03 4.96
N VAL A 37 7.11 28.62 4.57
CA VAL A 37 7.76 28.40 3.27
C VAL A 37 8.27 26.96 3.17
N ILE A 38 8.92 26.45 4.22
CA ILE A 38 9.38 25.06 4.29
C ILE A 38 8.19 24.09 4.18
N ALA A 39 7.08 24.36 4.87
CA ALA A 39 5.87 23.54 4.77
C ALA A 39 5.33 23.49 3.34
N LYS A 40 5.25 24.65 2.67
CA LYS A 40 4.81 24.75 1.27
C LYS A 40 5.74 23.99 0.31
N ALA A 41 7.06 24.07 0.51
CA ALA A 41 8.04 23.32 -0.28
C ALA A 41 7.84 21.80 -0.11
N ARG A 42 7.61 21.34 1.12
CA ARG A 42 7.30 19.92 1.41
C ARG A 42 5.99 19.48 0.77
N ASP A 43 4.96 20.31 0.79
CA ASP A 43 3.68 20.00 0.16
C ASP A 43 3.81 19.94 -1.38
N LYS A 44 4.63 20.80 -1.98
CA LYS A 44 4.97 20.70 -3.41
C LYS A 44 5.66 19.38 -3.73
N ALA A 45 6.61 18.94 -2.90
CA ALA A 45 7.27 17.64 -3.07
C ALA A 45 6.29 16.47 -2.95
N ARG A 46 5.35 16.52 -2.00
CA ARG A 46 4.28 15.50 -1.87
C ARG A 46 3.37 15.43 -3.09
N LEU A 47 2.96 16.57 -3.63
CA LEU A 47 2.17 16.65 -4.86
C LEU A 47 2.90 16.01 -6.05
N CYS A 48 4.21 16.21 -6.16
CA CYS A 48 5.03 15.56 -7.19
C CYS A 48 4.97 14.02 -7.07
N GLY A 49 5.04 13.48 -5.84
CA GLY A 49 4.92 12.05 -5.57
C GLY A 49 3.53 11.48 -5.93
N GLN A 50 2.45 12.22 -5.63
CA GLN A 50 1.09 11.84 -5.99
C GLN A 50 0.91 11.82 -7.51
N LEU A 51 1.38 12.87 -8.21
CA LEU A 51 1.32 12.94 -9.67
C LEU A 51 2.09 11.79 -10.33
N ALA A 52 3.26 11.44 -9.79
CA ALA A 52 4.04 10.29 -10.25
C ALA A 52 3.31 8.95 -10.04
N ALA A 53 2.53 8.81 -8.96
CA ALA A 53 1.71 7.61 -8.75
C ALA A 53 0.59 7.50 -9.79
N GLU A 54 -0.12 8.59 -10.08
CA GLU A 54 -1.16 8.59 -11.11
C GLU A 54 -0.59 8.37 -12.51
N ALA A 55 0.55 8.99 -12.84
CA ALA A 55 1.21 8.78 -14.13
C ALA A 55 1.62 7.32 -14.35
N ARG A 56 2.05 6.60 -13.31
CA ARG A 56 2.32 5.16 -13.39
C ARG A 56 1.08 4.34 -13.72
N LYS A 57 -0.10 4.72 -13.19
CA LYS A 57 -1.36 4.07 -13.54
C LYS A 57 -1.70 4.29 -15.01
N VAL A 58 -1.50 5.52 -15.51
CA VAL A 58 -1.71 5.85 -16.94
C VAL A 58 -0.73 5.06 -17.82
N ALA A 59 0.54 5.00 -17.46
CA ALA A 59 1.55 4.23 -18.19
C ALA A 59 1.27 2.71 -18.20
N ALA A 60 0.62 2.17 -17.16
CA ALA A 60 0.22 0.78 -17.09
C ALA A 60 -0.95 0.43 -18.04
N LEU A 61 -1.74 1.40 -18.48
CA LEU A 61 -2.80 1.19 -19.50
C LEU A 61 -2.22 0.97 -20.90
N VAL A 62 -0.96 1.36 -21.12
CA VAL A 62 -0.29 1.20 -22.40
C VAL A 62 0.31 -0.19 -22.46
N PRO A 63 0.07 -0.97 -23.54
CA PRO A 63 0.68 -2.28 -23.72
C PRO A 63 2.19 -2.17 -23.62
N GLN A 64 2.76 -2.71 -22.54
CA GLN A 64 4.21 -2.74 -22.39
C GLN A 64 4.79 -3.76 -23.36
N PRO A 65 5.91 -3.46 -24.04
CA PRO A 65 6.61 -4.46 -24.81
C PRO A 65 6.92 -5.63 -23.87
N LYS A 66 6.46 -6.83 -24.26
CA LYS A 66 6.62 -8.05 -23.49
C LYS A 66 8.08 -8.14 -23.07
N PRO A 67 8.40 -8.28 -21.77
CA PRO A 67 9.79 -8.35 -21.35
C PRO A 67 10.46 -9.44 -22.18
N ARG A 68 11.58 -9.07 -22.82
CA ARG A 68 12.41 -9.99 -23.59
C ARG A 68 12.68 -11.16 -22.65
N GLN A 69 12.31 -12.38 -23.07
CA GLN A 69 12.42 -13.58 -22.24
C GLN A 69 13.75 -13.55 -21.49
N LEU A 70 13.68 -13.71 -20.15
CA LEU A 70 14.86 -13.68 -19.32
C LEU A 70 15.85 -14.72 -19.87
N PRO A 71 17.16 -14.43 -19.89
CA PRO A 71 18.15 -15.41 -20.29
C PRO A 71 17.93 -16.73 -19.57
N ALA A 72 18.07 -17.86 -20.27
CA ALA A 72 17.78 -19.20 -19.74
C ALA A 72 18.44 -19.47 -18.38
N MET A 73 19.64 -18.92 -18.14
CA MET A 73 20.35 -19.02 -16.86
C MET A 73 19.57 -18.46 -15.66
N ILE A 74 18.73 -17.44 -15.85
CA ILE A 74 17.90 -16.87 -14.78
C ILE A 74 16.75 -17.84 -14.44
N HIS A 75 16.16 -18.47 -15.46
CA HIS A 75 15.15 -19.51 -15.24
C HIS A 75 15.73 -20.71 -14.48
N GLU A 76 16.91 -21.19 -14.88
CA GLU A 76 17.61 -22.27 -14.17
C GLU A 76 17.96 -21.92 -12.72
N ALA A 77 18.27 -20.64 -12.44
CA ALA A 77 18.53 -20.18 -11.08
C ALA A 77 17.25 -20.21 -10.22
N PHE A 78 16.10 -19.82 -10.77
CA PHE A 78 14.81 -19.92 -10.10
C PHE A 78 14.40 -21.39 -9.88
N ASP A 79 14.56 -22.26 -10.89
CA ASP A 79 14.26 -23.68 -10.76
C ASP A 79 15.11 -24.35 -9.68
N ARG A 80 16.40 -23.99 -9.59
CA ARG A 80 17.30 -24.48 -8.53
C ARG A 80 16.88 -23.96 -7.15
N LEU A 81 16.46 -22.70 -7.06
CA LEU A 81 15.99 -22.10 -5.82
C LEU A 81 14.71 -22.80 -5.34
N ASP A 82 13.74 -23.00 -6.24
CA ASP A 82 12.49 -23.69 -5.95
C ASP A 82 12.74 -25.15 -5.54
N ALA A 83 13.66 -25.85 -6.20
CA ALA A 83 14.05 -27.19 -5.80
C ALA A 83 14.70 -27.22 -4.40
N ALA A 84 15.48 -26.20 -4.04
CA ALA A 84 16.13 -26.09 -2.74
C ALA A 84 15.13 -25.74 -1.61
N THR A 85 14.09 -24.96 -1.88
CA THR A 85 13.08 -24.55 -0.88
C THR A 85 11.87 -25.46 -0.82
N ALA A 86 11.57 -26.24 -1.86
CA ALA A 86 10.48 -27.22 -1.88
C ALA A 86 10.41 -28.12 -0.62
N PRO A 87 11.51 -28.71 -0.10
CA PRO A 87 11.44 -29.52 1.11
C PRO A 87 11.10 -28.71 2.37
N LEU A 88 11.55 -27.45 2.45
CA LEU A 88 11.21 -26.57 3.57
C LEU A 88 9.72 -26.18 3.55
N VAL A 89 9.18 -25.89 2.37
CA VAL A 89 7.76 -25.59 2.18
C VAL A 89 6.90 -26.83 2.49
N ALA A 90 7.34 -28.02 2.08
CA ALA A 90 6.66 -29.27 2.38
C ALA A 90 6.65 -29.57 3.89
N GLU A 91 7.74 -29.29 4.61
CA GLU A 91 7.79 -29.47 6.06
C GLU A 91 6.95 -28.40 6.78
N ALA A 92 6.94 -27.16 6.32
CA ALA A 92 6.06 -26.11 6.84
C ALA A 92 4.58 -26.48 6.70
N ALA A 93 4.16 -26.99 5.54
CA ALA A 93 2.78 -27.44 5.31
C ALA A 93 2.39 -28.62 6.22
N ARG A 94 3.33 -29.55 6.49
CA ARG A 94 3.12 -30.65 7.45
C ARG A 94 2.98 -30.12 8.88
N GLN A 95 3.77 -29.12 9.24
CA GLN A 95 3.73 -28.49 10.55
C GLN A 95 2.41 -27.74 10.76
N GLU A 96 1.94 -26.98 9.76
CA GLU A 96 0.63 -26.33 9.79
C GLU A 96 -0.51 -27.35 9.94
N ALA A 97 -0.45 -28.49 9.24
CA ALA A 97 -1.44 -29.56 9.39
C ALA A 97 -1.44 -30.17 10.80
N ARG A 98 -0.26 -30.31 11.42
CA ARG A 98 -0.13 -30.75 12.83
C ARG A 98 -0.70 -29.73 13.80
N ASP A 99 -0.50 -28.45 13.53
CA ASP A 99 -0.97 -27.36 14.40
C ASP A 99 -2.47 -27.09 14.24
N ALA A 100 -3.05 -27.34 13.06
CA ALA A 100 -4.50 -27.29 12.81
C ALA A 100 -5.29 -28.35 13.63
N GLY A 101 -4.63 -29.44 14.03
CA GLY A 101 -5.20 -30.46 14.90
C GLY A 101 -5.10 -30.15 16.40
N LYS A 102 -4.35 -29.11 16.81
CA LYS A 102 -4.22 -28.75 18.23
C LYS A 102 -5.44 -27.92 18.66
N PRO A 103 -6.12 -28.29 19.75
CA PRO A 103 -7.19 -27.46 20.28
C PRO A 103 -6.61 -26.08 20.65
N PRO A 104 -7.34 -24.98 20.38
CA PRO A 104 -6.87 -23.64 20.70
C PRO A 104 -6.52 -23.59 22.19
N ALA A 105 -5.33 -23.08 22.50
CA ALA A 105 -4.85 -22.97 23.88
C ALA A 105 -5.93 -22.31 24.75
N ALA A 106 -6.18 -22.84 25.95
CA ALA A 106 -7.27 -22.39 26.82
C ALA A 106 -7.28 -20.86 27.05
N GLN A 107 -6.11 -20.22 26.98
CA GLN A 107 -5.94 -18.76 27.05
C GLN A 107 -6.59 -18.02 25.86
N ALA A 108 -6.48 -18.55 24.64
CA ALA A 108 -7.10 -17.97 23.44
C ALA A 108 -8.62 -18.01 23.52
N LEU A 109 -9.19 -19.11 24.03
CA LEU A 109 -10.63 -19.24 24.27
C LEU A 109 -11.11 -18.25 25.35
N ALA A 110 -10.36 -18.09 26.44
CA ALA A 110 -10.67 -17.13 27.49
C ALA A 110 -10.65 -15.68 26.97
N MET A 111 -9.67 -15.33 26.14
CA MET A 111 -9.53 -14.00 25.52
C MET A 111 -10.70 -13.70 24.55
N GLN A 112 -11.06 -14.65 23.69
CA GLN A 112 -12.19 -14.49 22.76
C GLN A 112 -13.52 -14.31 23.51
N ALA A 113 -13.71 -15.03 24.62
CA ALA A 113 -14.88 -14.87 25.47
C ALA A 113 -14.94 -13.48 26.12
N ALA A 114 -13.80 -12.94 26.56
CA ALA A 114 -13.71 -11.59 27.11
C ALA A 114 -14.02 -10.51 26.06
N LEU A 115 -13.47 -10.63 24.85
CA LEU A 115 -13.73 -9.70 23.75
C LEU A 115 -15.19 -9.72 23.30
N LYS A 116 -15.82 -10.90 23.25
CA LYS A 116 -17.25 -11.03 22.95
C LYS A 116 -18.13 -10.34 23.99
N LYS A 117 -17.77 -10.42 25.28
CA LYS A 117 -18.45 -9.70 26.36
C LYS A 117 -18.28 -8.18 26.22
N LEU A 118 -17.08 -7.71 25.88
CA LEU A 118 -16.82 -6.28 25.64
C LEU A 118 -17.66 -5.73 24.48
N LYS A 119 -17.67 -6.42 23.34
CA LYS A 119 -18.45 -6.03 22.15
C LYS A 119 -19.96 -6.02 22.39
N ARG A 120 -20.46 -6.91 23.25
CA ARG A 120 -21.88 -6.90 23.67
C ARG A 120 -22.19 -5.66 24.53
N ARG A 121 -21.32 -5.35 25.50
CA ARG A 121 -21.46 -4.15 26.35
C ARG A 121 -21.40 -2.86 25.54
N GLU A 122 -20.53 -2.81 24.53
CA GLU A 122 -20.42 -1.66 23.63
C GLU A 122 -21.69 -1.47 22.78
N ARG A 123 -22.27 -2.57 22.27
CA ARG A 123 -23.55 -2.56 21.56
C ARG A 123 -24.71 -2.13 22.45
N ASP A 124 -24.74 -2.60 23.69
CA ASP A 124 -25.78 -2.26 24.66
C ASP A 124 -25.67 -0.77 25.06
N ARG A 125 -24.45 -0.25 25.21
CA ARG A 125 -24.19 1.18 25.43
C ARG A 125 -24.61 2.04 24.23
N ALA A 126 -24.34 1.60 23.01
CA ALA A 126 -24.77 2.30 21.79
C ALA A 126 -26.30 2.33 21.65
N ARG A 127 -27.00 1.26 22.03
CA ARG A 127 -28.48 1.24 22.08
C ARG A 127 -29.04 2.16 23.16
N GLY A 128 -28.42 2.22 24.34
CA GLY A 128 -28.83 3.13 25.41
C GLY A 128 -28.63 4.61 25.10
N ALA A 129 -27.69 4.94 24.21
CA ALA A 129 -27.45 6.33 23.78
C ALA A 129 -28.43 6.83 22.69
N GLN A 130 -29.18 5.91 22.03
CA GLN A 130 -30.12 6.24 20.95
C GLN A 130 -31.58 6.39 21.44
N ALA A 131 -31.78 6.93 22.64
CA ALA A 131 -33.06 7.45 23.10
C ALA A 131 -32.80 8.73 23.91
N PRO A 132 -32.95 9.91 23.29
CA PRO A 132 -34.10 10.73 23.64
C PRO A 132 -34.64 11.57 22.45
N GLY A 133 -35.97 11.72 22.40
CA GLY A 133 -36.64 12.57 21.42
C GLY A 133 -38.15 12.57 21.62
N ALA A 134 -38.59 13.16 22.73
CA ALA A 134 -40.00 13.34 23.05
C ALA A 134 -40.69 14.28 22.03
N ILE A 135 -41.92 13.92 21.69
CA ILE A 135 -42.84 14.57 20.75
C ILE A 135 -43.16 16.01 21.21
N PRO A 136 -43.12 17.03 20.34
CA PRO A 136 -43.64 18.36 20.67
C PRO A 136 -45.18 18.33 20.65
N ARG A 137 -45.83 18.77 21.74
CA ARG A 137 -47.27 19.01 21.78
C ARG A 137 -47.62 20.26 20.97
N ALA A 138 -48.64 20.12 20.13
CA ALA A 138 -49.33 21.18 19.41
C ALA A 138 -50.14 22.08 20.37
#